data_AF-A0A3C0ZR52-F1
#
_entry.id   AF-A0A3C0ZR52-F1
#
_cell.length_a   1.000
_cell.length_b   1.000
_cell.length_c   1.000
_cell.angle_alpha   90.00
_cell.angle_beta   90.00
_cell.angle_gamma   90.00
#
_symmetry.space_group_name_H-M   'P 1'
#
loop_
_entity.id
_entity.type
_entity.pdbx_description
1 polymer ?
#
loop_
_entity_poly.entity_id
_entity_poly.type
_entity_poly.pdbx_seq_one_letter_code
_entity_poly.pdbx_strand_id
1 'polypeptide(L)'
;YASLLRALGYDARPVVLGDINHETRYILETGGLETPMLLDDASGCNMVLVDHSEYSQSAEGLRDANVITIIDHHGDGSITTGNRLIYDARPLGSTAAIIWIRYRNYGIEPDPKTAYAMACSILSDTKNLQSETTTFADREALKALSLLAGISDTDALYQEMYLASISYDGMTDEEIFFNDYKEYERGGKKFGIGCMNAYDEAGARNLVERMKNVFSSVDAPNGMDMSFAQITIFHDDISITYLVPSNEAADEVLEAAFGDDAVYDGVSYRLEPGIS
;
A
#
# COMPACT_ATOMS: atom_id res chain seq x y z
N TYR A 1 13.18 1.49 7.26
CA TYR A 1 14.51 1.94 6.74
C TYR A 1 15.29 2.86 7.70
N ALA A 2 14.64 3.82 8.38
CA ALA A 2 15.35 4.74 9.30
C ALA A 2 16.23 4.05 10.37
N SER A 3 15.80 2.89 10.91
CA SER A 3 16.61 2.08 11.83
C SER A 3 17.96 1.66 11.23
N LEU A 4 18.00 1.20 9.98
CA LEU A 4 19.22 0.87 9.26
C LEU A 4 20.12 2.09 9.07
N LEU A 5 19.55 3.23 8.68
CA LEU A 5 20.31 4.49 8.52
C LEU A 5 20.96 4.93 9.83
N ARG A 6 20.26 4.81 10.96
CA ARG A 6 20.84 5.10 12.28
C ARG A 6 21.97 4.15 12.64
N ALA A 7 21.84 2.86 12.34
CA ALA A 7 22.91 1.88 12.53
C ALA A 7 24.16 2.19 11.67
N LEU A 8 23.97 2.86 10.52
CA LEU A 8 25.03 3.35 9.65
C LEU A 8 25.57 4.74 10.05
N GLY A 9 25.09 5.34 11.14
CA GLY A 9 25.58 6.61 11.68
C GLY A 9 24.89 7.87 11.15
N TYR A 10 23.75 7.75 10.48
CA TYR A 10 22.94 8.89 10.03
C TYR A 10 21.86 9.26 11.06
N ASP A 11 21.55 10.55 11.19
CA ASP A 11 20.36 11.01 11.91
C ASP A 11 19.13 10.87 11.00
N ALA A 12 18.34 9.83 11.24
CA ALA A 12 17.19 9.48 10.41
C ALA A 12 15.97 9.16 11.28
N ARG A 13 14.81 9.68 10.87
CA ARG A 13 13.52 9.50 11.53
C ARG A 13 12.46 9.07 10.52
N PRO A 14 11.62 8.06 10.83
CA PRO A 14 10.46 7.75 10.00
C PRO A 14 9.37 8.82 10.20
N VAL A 15 8.64 9.12 9.14
CA VAL A 15 7.45 9.98 9.13
C VAL A 15 6.38 9.34 8.26
N VAL A 16 5.13 9.75 8.44
CA VAL A 16 3.98 9.37 7.60
C VAL A 16 3.35 10.62 6.98
N LEU A 17 2.56 10.43 5.92
CA LEU A 17 1.92 11.52 5.17
C LEU A 17 0.42 11.63 5.42
N GLY A 18 -0.13 10.74 6.25
CA GLY A 18 -1.56 10.71 6.56
C GLY A 18 -1.83 9.88 7.81
N ASP A 19 -3.12 9.67 8.07
CA ASP A 19 -3.59 8.90 9.21
C ASP A 19 -3.20 7.42 9.10
N ILE A 20 -3.03 6.79 10.25
CA ILE A 20 -2.69 5.37 10.36
C ILE A 20 -3.97 4.54 10.25
N ASN A 21 -4.06 3.74 9.18
CA ASN A 21 -5.12 2.77 8.98
C ASN A 21 -5.16 1.70 10.09
N HIS A 22 -6.28 0.98 10.20
CA HIS A 22 -6.49 0.04 11.31
C HIS A 22 -5.54 -1.16 11.29
N GLU A 23 -5.13 -1.66 10.12
CA GLU A 23 -4.12 -2.71 10.01
C GLU A 23 -2.76 -2.24 10.57
N THR A 24 -2.28 -1.10 10.11
CA THR A 24 -1.00 -0.52 10.55
C THR A 24 -1.04 -0.17 12.04
N ARG A 25 -2.19 0.31 12.54
CA ARG A 25 -2.38 0.55 13.98
C ARG A 25 -2.25 -0.73 14.78
N TYR A 26 -2.90 -1.82 14.34
CA TYR A 26 -2.77 -3.13 14.96
C TYR A 26 -1.30 -3.59 15.00
N ILE A 27 -0.57 -3.45 13.89
CA ILE A 27 0.86 -3.81 13.79
C ILE A 27 1.69 -2.97 14.79
N LEU A 28 1.50 -1.66 14.82
CA LEU A 28 2.26 -0.78 15.70
C LEU A 28 2.02 -1.10 17.18
N GLU A 29 0.75 -1.27 17.58
CA GLU A 29 0.36 -1.57 18.95
C GLU A 29 0.87 -2.95 19.39
N THR A 30 0.67 -3.97 18.57
CA THR A 30 1.08 -5.36 18.85
C THR A 30 2.61 -5.49 18.91
N GLY A 31 3.32 -4.81 18.01
CA GLY A 31 4.78 -4.78 18.00
C GLY A 31 5.42 -3.82 19.02
N GLY A 32 4.60 -3.05 19.75
CA GLY A 32 5.07 -2.01 20.67
C GLY A 32 5.97 -0.98 19.97
N LEU A 33 5.64 -0.63 18.73
CA LEU A 33 6.31 0.38 17.92
C LEU A 33 5.65 1.74 18.15
N GLU A 34 6.45 2.80 18.06
CA GLU A 34 5.91 4.16 18.10
C GLU A 34 5.31 4.52 16.74
N THR A 35 4.14 5.17 16.76
CA THR A 35 3.57 5.79 15.57
C THR A 35 4.51 6.87 15.04
N PRO A 36 4.96 6.79 13.77
CA PRO A 36 5.75 7.86 13.17
C PRO A 36 5.01 9.20 13.19
N MET A 37 5.76 10.29 13.21
CA MET A 37 5.17 11.63 13.18
C MET A 37 4.57 11.91 11.80
N LEU A 38 3.43 12.61 11.77
CA LEU A 38 2.90 13.20 10.55
C LEU A 38 3.88 14.29 10.05
N LEU A 39 4.22 14.25 8.76
CA LEU A 39 4.98 15.28 8.09
C LEU A 39 4.03 16.24 7.39
N ASP A 40 4.03 17.50 7.80
CA ASP A 40 3.20 18.53 7.17
C ASP A 40 3.78 18.98 5.81
N ASP A 41 5.09 19.25 5.74
CA ASP A 41 5.75 19.75 4.53
C ASP A 41 7.23 19.30 4.48
N ALA A 42 7.70 18.89 3.29
CA ALA A 42 9.03 18.37 3.05
C ALA A 42 10.05 19.42 2.53
N SER A 43 9.64 20.67 2.31
CA SER A 43 10.49 21.70 1.71
C SER A 43 11.77 21.91 2.51
N GLY A 44 12.91 21.86 1.82
CA GLY A 44 14.24 22.00 2.45
C GLY A 44 14.70 20.81 3.29
N CYS A 45 13.90 19.73 3.40
CA CYS A 45 14.31 18.51 4.09
C CYS A 45 15.18 17.61 3.20
N ASN A 46 16.00 16.77 3.82
CA ASN A 46 16.62 15.63 3.13
C ASN A 46 15.67 14.44 3.20
N MET A 47 15.18 13.98 2.04
CA MET A 47 14.13 12.97 1.97
C MET A 47 14.65 11.64 1.45
N VAL A 48 14.29 10.58 2.16
CA VAL A 48 14.37 9.20 1.69
C VAL A 48 12.95 8.72 1.46
N LEU A 49 12.62 8.38 0.23
CA LEU A 49 11.32 7.85 -0.13
C LEU A 49 11.37 6.33 -0.07
N VAL A 50 10.36 5.76 0.56
CA VAL A 50 10.13 4.33 0.62
C VAL A 50 8.74 4.07 0.07
N ASP A 51 8.61 3.03 -0.76
CA ASP A 51 7.34 2.52 -1.27
C ASP A 51 6.58 3.40 -2.27
N HIS A 52 7.20 4.49 -2.75
CA HIS A 52 6.64 5.29 -3.82
C HIS A 52 7.72 6.11 -4.52
N SER A 53 7.43 6.48 -5.77
CA SER A 53 8.28 7.32 -6.61
C SER A 53 7.49 8.36 -7.43
N GLU A 54 6.20 8.57 -7.10
CA GLU A 54 5.30 9.54 -7.74
C GLU A 54 5.13 10.82 -6.92
N TYR A 55 5.18 12.00 -7.56
CA TYR A 55 4.97 13.28 -6.85
C TYR A 55 3.56 13.40 -6.24
N SER A 56 2.54 12.87 -6.93
CA SER A 56 1.14 12.89 -6.46
C SER A 56 0.90 12.04 -5.22
N GLN A 57 1.81 11.11 -4.92
CA GLN A 57 1.70 10.18 -3.79
C GLN A 57 2.65 10.54 -2.65
N SER A 58 3.31 11.69 -2.73
CA SER A 58 4.37 12.08 -1.80
C SER A 58 4.04 13.39 -1.07
N ALA A 59 4.92 13.78 -0.16
CA ALA A 59 4.70 14.91 0.72
C ALA A 59 4.52 16.24 -0.02
N GLU A 60 3.71 17.15 0.54
CA GLU A 60 3.74 18.55 0.16
C GLU A 60 5.17 19.11 0.28
N GLY A 61 5.55 20.05 -0.58
CA GLY A 61 6.89 20.63 -0.58
C GLY A 61 8.02 19.72 -1.10
N LEU A 62 7.75 18.47 -1.53
CA LEU A 62 8.81 17.56 -1.98
C LEU A 62 9.62 18.08 -3.17
N ARG A 63 9.02 18.89 -4.04
CA ARG A 63 9.73 19.52 -5.16
C ARG A 63 10.87 20.44 -4.71
N ASP A 64 10.74 21.00 -3.52
CA ASP A 64 11.72 21.86 -2.87
C ASP A 64 12.56 21.10 -1.82
N ALA A 65 12.37 19.79 -1.70
CA ALA A 65 13.15 18.90 -0.85
C ALA A 65 14.38 18.34 -1.58
N ASN A 66 15.39 17.93 -0.82
CA ASN A 66 16.52 17.18 -1.35
C ASN A 66 16.26 15.67 -1.25
N VAL A 67 15.73 15.07 -2.30
CA VAL A 67 15.53 13.61 -2.37
C VAL A 67 16.88 12.90 -2.58
N ILE A 68 17.30 12.13 -1.57
CA ILE A 68 18.62 11.47 -1.54
C ILE A 68 18.55 9.96 -1.77
N THR A 69 17.40 9.33 -1.55
CA THR A 69 17.21 7.91 -1.81
C THR A 69 15.75 7.61 -2.15
N ILE A 70 15.51 6.73 -3.12
CA ILE A 70 14.21 6.11 -3.40
C ILE A 70 14.39 4.59 -3.31
N ILE A 71 13.57 3.93 -2.51
CA ILE A 71 13.48 2.47 -2.40
C ILE A 71 12.03 2.09 -2.66
N ASP A 72 11.77 1.41 -3.76
CA ASP A 72 10.41 1.20 -4.22
C ASP A 72 10.26 -0.17 -4.89
N HIS A 73 9.05 -0.70 -4.93
CA HIS A 73 8.73 -1.94 -5.63
C HIS A 73 7.64 -1.77 -6.70
N HIS A 74 7.10 -0.56 -6.83
CA HIS A 74 6.19 -0.16 -7.90
C HIS A 74 6.93 0.08 -9.23
N GLY A 75 6.20 0.59 -10.23
CA GLY A 75 6.76 1.02 -11.51
C GLY A 75 7.59 2.30 -11.42
N ASP A 76 8.09 2.75 -12.57
CA ASP A 76 8.75 4.05 -12.66
C ASP A 76 7.78 5.17 -12.24
N GLY A 77 8.25 6.08 -11.38
CA GLY A 77 7.48 7.24 -10.95
C GLY A 77 7.92 8.57 -11.57
N SER A 78 7.15 9.63 -11.31
CA SER A 78 7.40 10.99 -11.83
C SER A 78 8.46 11.79 -11.07
N ILE A 79 9.00 11.30 -9.95
CA ILE A 79 9.96 12.04 -9.14
C ILE A 79 11.31 12.15 -9.86
N THR A 80 11.78 13.39 -9.99
CA THR A 80 13.09 13.70 -10.56
C THR A 80 13.89 14.55 -9.58
N THR A 81 15.21 14.46 -9.64
CA THR A 81 16.11 15.25 -8.80
C THR A 81 17.28 15.75 -9.62
N GLY A 82 17.72 16.98 -9.34
CA GLY A 82 18.93 17.56 -9.93
C GLY A 82 20.23 17.05 -9.27
N ASN A 83 20.12 16.38 -8.12
CA ASN A 83 21.25 15.87 -7.35
C ASN A 83 21.50 14.38 -7.61
N ARG A 84 22.64 13.86 -7.13
CA ARG A 84 22.90 12.42 -7.16
C ARG A 84 21.93 11.70 -6.21
N LEU A 85 21.39 10.58 -6.70
CA LEU A 85 20.35 9.81 -6.03
C LEU A 85 20.78 8.34 -5.89
N ILE A 86 20.48 7.72 -4.75
CA ILE A 86 20.40 6.26 -4.66
C ILE A 86 18.98 5.87 -5.08
N TYR A 87 18.85 5.16 -6.20
CA TYR A 87 17.58 4.62 -6.67
C TYR A 87 17.67 3.09 -6.64
N ASP A 88 16.87 2.44 -5.79
CA ASP A 88 16.83 0.98 -5.62
C ASP A 88 15.38 0.50 -5.78
N ALA A 89 14.93 0.43 -7.03
CA ALA A 89 13.64 -0.15 -7.36
C ALA A 89 13.79 -1.60 -7.81
N ARG A 90 12.96 -2.49 -7.28
CA ARG A 90 12.99 -3.92 -7.63
C ARG A 90 11.58 -4.49 -7.75
N PRO A 91 11.30 -5.34 -8.74
CA PRO A 91 9.99 -6.00 -8.87
C PRO A 91 9.88 -7.15 -7.85
N LEU A 92 9.84 -6.79 -6.55
CA LEU A 92 9.59 -7.69 -5.44
C LEU A 92 8.18 -7.45 -4.89
N GLY A 93 7.67 -8.39 -4.11
CA GLY A 93 6.34 -8.30 -3.53
C GLY A 93 6.19 -7.17 -2.52
N SER A 94 7.27 -6.77 -1.84
CA SER A 94 7.25 -5.69 -0.85
C SER A 94 8.55 -4.85 -0.82
N THR A 95 8.41 -3.54 -0.57
CA THR A 95 9.55 -2.66 -0.25
C THR A 95 10.33 -3.15 0.97
N ALA A 96 9.69 -3.80 1.94
CA ALA A 96 10.36 -4.37 3.11
C ALA A 96 11.34 -5.50 2.74
N ALA A 97 11.07 -6.28 1.68
CA ALA A 97 12.03 -7.26 1.17
C ALA A 97 13.27 -6.60 0.56
N ILE A 98 13.13 -5.44 -0.09
CA ILE A 98 14.26 -4.65 -0.58
C ILE A 98 15.09 -4.12 0.60
N ILE A 99 14.43 -3.60 1.63
CA ILE A 99 15.09 -3.12 2.86
C ILE A 99 15.83 -4.27 3.56
N TRP A 100 15.24 -5.47 3.62
CA TRP A 100 15.91 -6.66 4.14
C TRP A 100 17.21 -6.96 3.37
N ILE A 101 17.19 -6.94 2.04
CA ILE A 101 18.40 -7.13 1.23
C ILE A 101 19.46 -6.06 1.58
N ARG A 102 19.06 -4.82 1.86
CA ARG A 102 19.99 -3.77 2.29
C ARG A 102 20.60 -4.05 3.66
N TYR A 103 19.83 -4.48 4.65
CA TYR A 103 20.37 -4.95 5.94
C TYR A 103 21.45 -6.02 5.73
N ARG A 104 21.17 -7.00 4.86
CA ARG A 104 22.12 -8.06 4.50
C ARG A 104 23.38 -7.52 3.82
N ASN A 105 23.25 -6.59 2.88
CA ASN A 105 24.38 -5.97 2.18
C ASN A 105 25.33 -5.22 3.13
N TYR A 106 24.79 -4.59 4.17
CA TYR A 106 25.59 -3.89 5.18
C TYR A 106 26.10 -4.80 6.31
N GLY A 107 25.69 -6.07 6.34
CA GLY A 107 26.03 -6.99 7.43
C GLY A 107 25.44 -6.57 8.78
N ILE A 108 24.29 -5.88 8.76
CA ILE A 108 23.59 -5.40 9.95
C ILE A 108 22.34 -6.27 10.15
N GLU A 109 22.09 -6.66 11.39
CA GLU A 109 20.86 -7.35 11.78
C GLU A 109 19.84 -6.31 12.32
N PRO A 110 18.57 -6.32 11.86
CA PRO A 110 17.54 -5.48 12.45
C PRO A 110 17.23 -5.95 13.88
N ASP A 111 16.90 -5.01 14.77
CA ASP A 111 16.36 -5.36 16.08
C ASP A 111 14.98 -6.06 15.94
N PRO A 112 14.51 -6.81 16.97
CA PRO A 112 13.27 -7.58 16.88
C PRO A 112 12.03 -6.76 16.49
N LYS A 113 11.91 -5.49 16.92
CA LYS A 113 10.76 -4.65 16.57
C LYS A 113 10.83 -4.21 15.11
N THR A 114 12.02 -3.84 14.64
CA THR A 114 12.23 -3.52 13.22
C THR A 114 12.00 -4.75 12.34
N ALA A 115 12.44 -5.93 12.77
CA ALA A 115 12.19 -7.19 12.06
C ALA A 115 10.69 -7.52 12.01
N TYR A 116 9.97 -7.33 13.11
CA TYR A 116 8.52 -7.51 13.19
C TYR A 116 7.79 -6.60 12.20
N ALA A 117 8.09 -5.30 12.21
CA ALA A 117 7.47 -4.35 11.29
C ALA A 117 7.70 -4.73 9.82
N MET A 118 8.93 -5.14 9.46
CA MET A 118 9.24 -5.58 8.08
C MET A 118 8.55 -6.90 7.73
N ALA A 119 8.41 -7.84 8.66
CA ALA A 119 7.66 -9.08 8.43
C ALA A 119 6.19 -8.78 8.17
N CYS A 120 5.55 -7.92 8.97
CA CYS A 120 4.16 -7.50 8.76
C CYS A 120 3.98 -6.75 7.42
N SER A 121 4.90 -5.86 7.04
CA SER A 121 4.84 -5.20 5.73
C SER A 121 4.88 -6.21 4.57
N ILE A 122 5.74 -7.23 4.65
CA ILE A 122 5.74 -8.30 3.64
C ILE A 122 4.39 -9.03 3.62
N LEU A 123 3.86 -9.38 4.79
CA LEU A 123 2.56 -10.09 4.89
C LEU A 123 1.42 -9.27 4.29
N SER A 124 1.37 -7.95 4.53
CA SER A 124 0.35 -7.05 3.98
C SER A 124 0.47 -6.94 2.45
N ASP A 125 1.62 -6.50 1.90
CA ASP A 125 1.78 -6.27 0.46
C ASP A 125 1.62 -7.56 -0.38
N THR A 126 2.06 -8.69 0.18
CA THR A 126 2.04 -9.98 -0.52
C THR A 126 0.78 -10.80 -0.24
N LYS A 127 -0.14 -10.27 0.58
CA LYS A 127 -1.34 -10.96 1.03
C LYS A 127 -1.02 -12.38 1.53
N ASN A 128 -0.21 -12.45 2.59
CA ASN A 128 0.36 -13.69 3.13
C ASN A 128 1.08 -14.56 2.08
N LEU A 129 1.90 -13.95 1.22
CA LEU A 129 2.67 -14.60 0.14
C LEU A 129 1.83 -15.27 -0.97
N GLN A 130 0.55 -14.92 -1.09
CA GLN A 130 -0.36 -15.48 -2.10
C GLN A 130 -0.60 -14.52 -3.27
N SER A 131 -0.22 -13.24 -3.15
CA SER A 131 -0.25 -12.28 -4.26
C SER A 131 0.65 -12.74 -5.41
N GLU A 132 0.26 -12.46 -6.65
CA GLU A 132 1.03 -12.74 -7.86
C GLU A 132 2.37 -11.97 -7.91
N THR A 133 2.47 -10.86 -7.18
CA THR A 133 3.70 -10.08 -7.04
C THR A 133 4.73 -10.74 -6.12
N THR A 134 4.33 -11.78 -5.37
CA THR A 134 5.21 -12.45 -4.40
C THR A 134 6.37 -13.17 -5.07
N THR A 135 7.59 -12.84 -4.66
CA THR A 135 8.82 -13.46 -5.19
C THR A 135 9.50 -14.40 -4.19
N PHE A 136 10.51 -15.12 -4.66
CA PHE A 136 11.40 -15.90 -3.79
C PHE A 136 12.07 -15.02 -2.71
N ALA A 137 12.40 -13.77 -3.03
CA ALA A 137 13.06 -12.88 -2.07
C ALA A 137 12.13 -12.50 -0.92
N ASP A 138 10.84 -12.31 -1.17
CA ASP A 138 9.83 -12.02 -0.15
C ASP A 138 9.68 -13.21 0.82
N ARG A 139 9.64 -14.44 0.28
CA ARG A 139 9.55 -15.68 1.08
C ARG A 139 10.76 -15.86 1.99
N GLU A 140 11.96 -15.65 1.47
CA GLU A 140 13.20 -15.76 2.27
C GLU A 140 13.34 -14.62 3.28
N ALA A 141 12.94 -13.39 2.91
CA ALA A 141 12.91 -12.25 3.81
C ALA A 141 11.96 -12.51 4.98
N LEU A 142 10.71 -12.88 4.72
CA LEU A 142 9.72 -13.16 5.75
C LEU A 142 10.19 -14.27 6.69
N LYS A 143 10.71 -15.37 6.15
CA LYS A 143 11.25 -16.47 6.96
C LYS A 143 12.34 -16.00 7.94
N ALA A 144 13.29 -15.20 7.46
CA ALA A 144 14.37 -14.69 8.30
C ALA A 144 13.87 -13.66 9.32
N LEU A 145 13.01 -12.75 8.89
CA LEU A 145 12.46 -11.68 9.72
C LEU A 145 11.54 -12.21 10.81
N SER A 146 10.70 -13.20 10.52
CA SER A 146 9.87 -13.87 11.53
C SER A 146 10.70 -14.50 12.64
N LEU A 147 11.84 -15.11 12.30
CA LEU A 147 12.76 -15.66 13.30
C LEU A 147 13.35 -14.56 14.20
N LEU A 148 13.79 -13.45 13.60
CA LEU A 148 14.37 -12.31 14.34
C LEU A 148 13.33 -11.58 15.20
N ALA A 149 12.09 -11.53 14.72
CA ALA A 149 10.96 -10.91 15.40
C ALA A 149 10.34 -11.80 16.49
N GLY A 150 10.65 -13.10 16.50
CA GLY A 150 10.02 -14.06 17.40
C GLY A 150 8.58 -14.42 17.01
N ILE A 151 8.21 -14.28 15.73
CA ILE A 151 6.89 -14.64 15.19
C ILE A 151 6.87 -16.16 15.00
N SER A 152 6.07 -16.85 15.81
CA SER A 152 5.95 -18.31 15.75
C SER A 152 4.97 -18.81 14.70
N ASP A 153 4.01 -17.96 14.31
CA ASP A 153 2.93 -18.29 13.39
C ASP A 153 2.58 -17.06 12.55
N THR A 154 3.02 -17.05 11.30
CA THR A 154 2.77 -15.95 10.37
C THR A 154 1.34 -15.94 9.85
N ASP A 155 0.70 -17.11 9.75
CA ASP A 155 -0.66 -17.22 9.25
C ASP A 155 -1.64 -16.66 10.28
N ALA A 156 -1.48 -17.02 11.56
CA ALA A 156 -2.29 -16.45 12.64
C ALA A 156 -2.10 -14.93 12.75
N LEU A 157 -0.86 -14.45 12.62
CA LEU A 157 -0.57 -13.01 12.63
C LEU A 157 -1.25 -12.29 11.46
N TYR A 158 -1.15 -12.84 10.24
CA TYR A 158 -1.81 -12.24 9.07
C TYR A 158 -3.33 -12.22 9.23
N GLN A 159 -3.95 -13.25 9.80
CA GLN A 159 -5.39 -13.26 10.03
C GLN A 159 -5.83 -12.12 10.95
N GLU A 160 -5.10 -11.86 12.03
CA GLU A 160 -5.40 -10.74 12.93
C GLU A 160 -5.18 -9.38 12.24
N MET A 161 -4.12 -9.25 11.43
CA MET A 161 -3.89 -8.06 10.59
C MET A 161 -5.03 -7.82 9.59
N TYR A 162 -5.47 -8.89 8.91
CA TYR A 162 -6.54 -8.84 7.93
C TYR A 162 -7.87 -8.44 8.58
N LEU A 163 -8.20 -9.02 9.73
CA LEU A 163 -9.39 -8.66 10.52
C LEU A 163 -9.35 -7.19 10.97
N ALA A 164 -8.18 -6.66 11.31
CA ALA A 164 -8.02 -5.24 11.58
C ALA A 164 -8.22 -4.37 10.32
N SER A 165 -7.75 -4.83 9.15
CA SER A 165 -7.85 -4.10 7.88
C SER A 165 -9.29 -3.92 7.37
N ILE A 166 -10.17 -4.88 7.67
CA ILE A 166 -11.59 -4.87 7.26
C ILE A 166 -12.51 -4.22 8.29
N SER A 167 -11.96 -3.75 9.42
CA SER A 167 -12.72 -3.02 10.41
C SER A 167 -12.91 -1.59 9.94
N TYR A 168 -14.14 -1.25 9.55
CA TYR A 168 -14.53 0.11 9.13
C TYR A 168 -15.40 0.82 10.16
N ASP A 169 -15.45 0.29 11.38
CA ASP A 169 -16.30 0.81 12.44
C ASP A 169 -15.92 2.25 12.81
N GLY A 170 -16.92 3.14 12.77
CA GLY A 170 -16.74 4.56 13.07
C GLY A 170 -16.18 5.39 11.91
N MET A 171 -15.91 4.80 10.75
CA MET A 171 -15.47 5.52 9.55
C MET A 171 -16.66 5.87 8.65
N THR A 172 -16.62 7.09 8.11
CA THR A 172 -17.47 7.55 7.00
C THR A 172 -17.11 6.85 5.70
N ASP A 173 -17.99 6.90 4.70
CA ASP A 173 -17.73 6.27 3.42
C ASP A 173 -16.53 6.92 2.69
N GLU A 174 -16.37 8.24 2.84
CA GLU A 174 -15.19 8.97 2.36
C GLU A 174 -13.91 8.52 3.07
N GLU A 175 -13.91 8.41 4.41
CA GLU A 175 -12.74 7.94 5.16
C GLU A 175 -12.33 6.52 4.76
N ILE A 176 -13.31 5.64 4.48
CA ILE A 176 -13.03 4.29 3.99
C ILE A 176 -12.38 4.34 2.61
N PHE A 177 -12.92 5.15 1.70
CA PHE A 177 -12.40 5.26 0.34
C PHE A 177 -10.96 5.79 0.32
N PHE A 178 -10.63 6.74 1.19
CA PHE A 178 -9.29 7.33 1.29
C PHE A 178 -8.30 6.54 2.16
N ASN A 179 -8.74 5.48 2.84
CA ASN A 179 -7.91 4.72 3.78
C ASN A 179 -6.71 4.01 3.11
N ASP A 180 -6.88 3.58 1.86
CA ASP A 180 -5.81 3.09 0.99
C ASP A 180 -6.07 3.61 -0.43
N TYR A 181 -5.83 4.90 -0.62
CA TYR A 181 -6.08 5.61 -1.86
C TYR A 181 -4.79 6.08 -2.52
N LYS A 182 -4.68 5.86 -3.84
CA LYS A 182 -3.56 6.35 -4.65
C LYS A 182 -4.04 7.11 -5.87
N GLU A 183 -3.38 8.23 -6.14
CA GLU A 183 -3.58 9.06 -7.32
C GLU A 183 -2.57 8.73 -8.41
N TYR A 184 -3.06 8.75 -9.65
CA TYR A 184 -2.28 8.50 -10.85
C TYR A 184 -2.65 9.48 -11.97
N GLU A 185 -1.70 9.74 -12.86
CA GLU A 185 -1.94 10.53 -14.07
C GLU A 185 -1.38 9.79 -15.29
N ARG A 186 -2.22 9.53 -16.30
CA ARG A 186 -1.80 8.89 -17.54
C ARG A 186 -2.53 9.46 -18.74
N GLY A 187 -1.80 9.79 -19.80
CA GLY A 187 -2.40 10.36 -21.02
C GLY A 187 -3.10 11.71 -20.80
N GLY A 188 -2.68 12.47 -19.78
CA GLY A 188 -3.31 13.74 -19.39
C GLY A 188 -4.65 13.58 -18.67
N LYS A 189 -4.96 12.36 -18.20
CA LYS A 189 -6.13 12.05 -17.38
C LYS A 189 -5.69 11.67 -15.97
N LYS A 190 -6.36 12.24 -14.98
CA LYS A 190 -6.14 11.95 -13.56
C LYS A 190 -7.13 10.91 -13.08
N PHE A 191 -6.63 9.88 -12.42
CA PHE A 191 -7.50 8.86 -11.83
C PHE A 191 -7.04 8.38 -10.47
N GLY A 192 -8.01 8.04 -9.63
CA GLY A 192 -7.80 7.60 -8.26
C GLY A 192 -8.29 6.19 -8.04
N ILE A 193 -7.62 5.43 -7.18
CA ILE A 193 -8.04 4.07 -6.81
C ILE A 193 -8.07 3.99 -5.29
N GLY A 194 -9.26 3.77 -4.72
CA GLY A 194 -9.45 3.44 -3.31
C GLY A 194 -9.56 1.92 -3.13
N CYS A 195 -8.70 1.35 -2.30
CA CYS A 195 -8.60 -0.08 -2.05
C CYS A 195 -9.20 -0.45 -0.69
N MET A 196 -10.08 -1.44 -0.69
CA MET A 196 -10.73 -1.96 0.51
C MET A 196 -10.68 -3.48 0.53
N ASN A 197 -10.66 -4.03 1.74
CA ASN A 197 -10.75 -5.46 1.98
C ASN A 197 -12.13 -5.81 2.55
N ALA A 198 -12.61 -7.02 2.29
CA ALA A 198 -13.85 -7.55 2.84
C ALA A 198 -13.67 -9.00 3.31
N TYR A 199 -14.48 -9.42 4.30
CA TYR A 199 -14.46 -10.79 4.80
C TYR A 199 -15.23 -11.77 3.89
N ASP A 200 -16.29 -11.33 3.25
CA ASP A 200 -17.12 -12.21 2.44
C ASP A 200 -17.82 -11.42 1.35
N GLU A 201 -18.52 -12.13 0.47
CA GLU A 201 -19.25 -11.49 -0.62
C GLU A 201 -20.35 -10.55 -0.11
N ALA A 202 -20.94 -10.81 1.06
CA ALA A 202 -21.97 -9.94 1.62
C ALA A 202 -21.36 -8.60 2.05
N GLY A 203 -20.23 -8.63 2.74
CA GLY A 203 -19.45 -7.44 3.12
C GLY A 203 -18.92 -6.68 1.90
N ALA A 204 -18.40 -7.40 0.89
CA ALA A 204 -17.93 -6.79 -0.34
C ALA A 204 -19.06 -6.07 -1.09
N ARG A 205 -20.23 -6.70 -1.22
CA ARG A 205 -21.41 -6.07 -1.84
C ARG A 205 -21.92 -4.88 -1.05
N ASN A 206 -21.84 -4.91 0.27
CA ASN A 206 -22.17 -3.75 1.09
C ASN A 206 -21.23 -2.57 0.79
N LEU A 207 -19.92 -2.81 0.69
CA LEU A 207 -18.95 -1.78 0.31
C LEU A 207 -19.19 -1.26 -1.11
N VAL A 208 -19.51 -2.13 -2.08
CA VAL A 208 -19.85 -1.73 -3.45
C VAL A 208 -20.99 -0.70 -3.44
N GLU A 209 -22.08 -0.97 -2.71
CA GLU A 209 -23.21 -0.04 -2.63
C GLU A 209 -22.85 1.28 -1.93
N ARG A 210 -21.97 1.25 -0.94
CA ARG A 210 -21.46 2.47 -0.29
C ARG A 210 -20.63 3.31 -1.26
N MET A 211 -19.65 2.70 -1.93
CA MET A 211 -18.69 3.40 -2.79
C MET A 211 -19.34 4.07 -4.01
N LYS A 212 -20.42 3.51 -4.56
CA LYS A 212 -21.22 4.16 -5.62
C LYS A 212 -21.68 5.57 -5.26
N ASN A 213 -21.92 5.83 -3.98
CA ASN A 213 -22.38 7.14 -3.51
C ASN A 213 -21.22 8.10 -3.16
N VAL A 214 -20.00 7.58 -2.98
CA VAL A 214 -18.82 8.35 -2.57
C VAL A 214 -18.21 9.14 -3.72
N PHE A 215 -18.18 8.59 -4.93
CA PHE A 215 -17.42 9.19 -6.03
C PHE A 215 -17.81 10.65 -6.33
N SER A 216 -19.09 11.00 -6.18
CA SER A 216 -19.56 12.38 -6.42
C SER A 216 -18.98 13.40 -5.44
N SER A 217 -18.67 13.01 -4.20
CA SER A 217 -18.02 13.86 -3.19
C SER A 217 -16.50 13.84 -3.30
N VAL A 218 -15.93 12.89 -4.05
CA VAL A 218 -14.48 12.71 -4.19
C VAL A 218 -13.92 13.31 -5.49
N ASP A 219 -14.54 13.05 -6.63
CA ASP A 219 -13.92 13.34 -7.93
C ASP A 219 -13.86 14.85 -8.21
N ALA A 220 -15.00 15.54 -8.09
CA ALA A 220 -15.11 16.94 -8.45
C ALA A 220 -14.23 17.86 -7.57
N PRO A 221 -14.15 17.69 -6.24
CA PRO A 221 -13.28 18.52 -5.41
C PRO A 221 -11.78 18.31 -5.66
N ASN A 222 -11.38 17.07 -5.99
CA ASN A 222 -9.97 16.72 -6.20
C ASN A 222 -9.53 16.87 -7.67
N GLY A 223 -10.46 17.22 -8.58
CA GLY A 223 -10.16 17.39 -10.00
C GLY A 223 -9.79 16.09 -10.69
N MET A 224 -10.36 14.97 -10.24
CA MET A 224 -10.17 13.66 -10.84
C MET A 224 -11.09 13.51 -12.05
N ASP A 225 -10.56 12.97 -13.16
CA ASP A 225 -11.39 12.62 -14.32
C ASP A 225 -12.20 11.33 -14.05
N MET A 226 -11.61 10.41 -13.27
CA MET A 226 -12.16 9.09 -12.95
C MET A 226 -11.66 8.66 -11.57
N SER A 227 -12.49 7.95 -10.83
CA SER A 227 -12.06 7.11 -9.71
C SER A 227 -12.58 5.68 -9.83
N PHE A 228 -11.91 4.78 -9.12
CA PHE A 228 -12.25 3.37 -9.00
C PHE A 228 -12.22 2.97 -7.52
N ALA A 229 -13.18 2.15 -7.11
CA ALA A 229 -13.08 1.43 -5.84
C ALA A 229 -12.74 -0.04 -6.15
N GLN A 230 -11.66 -0.53 -5.54
CA GLN A 230 -11.26 -1.93 -5.59
C GLN A 230 -11.59 -2.57 -4.24
N ILE A 231 -12.47 -3.55 -4.24
CA ILE A 231 -12.89 -4.26 -3.02
C ILE A 231 -12.49 -5.72 -3.16
N THR A 232 -11.55 -6.18 -2.34
CA THR A 232 -10.99 -7.53 -2.43
C THR A 232 -11.39 -8.38 -1.22
N ILE A 233 -11.75 -9.64 -1.46
CA ILE A 233 -11.82 -10.69 -0.44
C ILE A 233 -10.58 -11.56 -0.63
N PHE A 234 -9.68 -11.56 0.34
CA PHE A 234 -8.40 -12.27 0.23
C PHE A 234 -8.01 -12.98 1.54
N HIS A 235 -8.71 -14.06 1.84
CA HIS A 235 -8.42 -15.00 2.92
C HIS A 235 -9.15 -16.32 2.66
N ASP A 236 -8.87 -17.36 3.46
CA ASP A 236 -9.53 -18.67 3.37
C ASP A 236 -9.54 -19.28 1.96
N ASP A 237 -8.43 -19.11 1.23
CA ASP A 237 -8.25 -19.52 -0.18
C ASP A 237 -9.21 -18.84 -1.18
N ILE A 238 -9.90 -17.78 -0.77
CA ILE A 238 -10.72 -16.91 -1.60
C ILE A 238 -9.87 -15.75 -2.11
N SER A 239 -9.96 -15.44 -3.40
CA SER A 239 -9.37 -14.26 -4.03
C SER A 239 -10.37 -13.68 -5.03
N ILE A 240 -11.31 -12.88 -4.54
CA ILE A 240 -12.34 -12.25 -5.38
C ILE A 240 -12.15 -10.74 -5.30
N THR A 241 -12.24 -10.06 -6.44
CA THR A 241 -12.17 -8.59 -6.48
C THR A 241 -13.39 -8.01 -7.17
N TYR A 242 -13.93 -6.93 -6.61
CA TYR A 242 -14.95 -6.09 -7.23
C TYR A 242 -14.32 -4.75 -7.59
N LEU A 243 -14.49 -4.33 -8.85
CA LEU A 243 -14.08 -3.01 -9.32
C LEU A 243 -15.33 -2.18 -9.58
N VAL A 244 -15.44 -1.02 -8.92
CA VAL A 244 -16.57 -0.10 -9.06
C VAL A 244 -16.10 1.17 -9.78
N PRO A 245 -16.65 1.50 -10.95
CA PRO A 245 -16.33 2.74 -11.66
C PRO A 245 -17.12 3.93 -11.09
N SER A 246 -16.47 5.10 -11.07
CA SER A 246 -17.08 6.38 -10.64
C SER A 246 -18.08 6.97 -11.62
N ASN A 247 -17.85 6.78 -12.92
CA ASN A 247 -18.60 7.42 -14.00
C ASN A 247 -18.50 6.58 -15.29
N GLU A 248 -19.19 7.02 -16.36
CA GLU A 248 -19.23 6.34 -17.66
C GLU A 248 -17.84 6.15 -18.28
N ALA A 249 -16.93 7.12 -18.15
CA ALA A 249 -15.57 6.99 -18.67
C ALA A 249 -14.76 5.94 -17.89
N ALA A 250 -14.94 5.87 -16.57
CA ALA A 250 -14.34 4.83 -15.75
C ALA A 250 -14.91 3.42 -16.08
N ASP A 251 -16.21 3.33 -16.34
CA ASP A 251 -16.89 2.09 -16.76
C ASP A 251 -16.34 1.59 -18.10
N GLU A 252 -16.19 2.47 -19.10
CA GLU A 252 -15.56 2.14 -20.39
C GLU A 252 -14.12 1.62 -20.24
N VAL A 253 -13.35 2.16 -19.29
CA VAL A 253 -11.99 1.70 -18.99
C VAL A 253 -12.00 0.29 -18.42
N LEU A 254 -12.90 0.00 -17.46
CA LEU A 254 -13.01 -1.34 -16.88
C LEU A 254 -13.53 -2.35 -17.90
N GLU A 255 -14.51 -1.99 -18.73
CA GLU A 255 -15.01 -2.83 -19.81
C GLU A 255 -13.91 -3.21 -20.79
N ALA A 256 -13.11 -2.22 -21.23
CA ALA A 256 -12.02 -2.46 -22.17
C ALA A 256 -10.89 -3.31 -21.58
N ALA A 257 -10.66 -3.23 -20.27
CA ALA A 257 -9.59 -3.95 -19.58
C ALA A 257 -10.01 -5.37 -19.14
N PHE A 258 -11.26 -5.55 -18.71
CA PHE A 258 -11.71 -6.75 -18.00
C PHE A 258 -13.04 -7.32 -18.51
N GLY A 259 -13.70 -6.73 -19.51
CA GLY A 259 -15.05 -7.15 -19.94
C GLY A 259 -15.17 -8.62 -20.36
N ASP A 260 -14.10 -9.21 -20.90
CA ASP A 260 -14.05 -10.63 -21.27
C ASP A 260 -13.78 -11.56 -20.07
N ASP A 261 -13.21 -11.03 -18.98
CA ASP A 261 -12.69 -11.77 -17.83
C ASP A 261 -13.50 -11.55 -16.54
N ALA A 262 -14.40 -10.56 -16.53
CA ALA A 262 -15.20 -10.16 -15.37
C ALA A 262 -16.70 -10.45 -15.56
N VAL A 263 -17.39 -10.64 -14.44
CA VAL A 263 -18.87 -10.64 -14.41
C VAL A 263 -19.35 -9.25 -14.00
N TYR A 264 -19.94 -8.50 -14.94
CA TYR A 264 -20.56 -7.21 -14.66
C TYR A 264 -21.99 -7.37 -14.12
N ASP A 265 -22.27 -6.79 -12.95
CA ASP A 265 -23.60 -6.85 -12.31
C ASP A 265 -24.44 -5.56 -12.45
N GLY A 266 -24.06 -4.69 -13.40
CA GLY A 266 -24.70 -3.38 -13.62
C GLY A 266 -24.15 -2.27 -12.72
N VAL A 267 -23.14 -2.59 -11.92
CA VAL A 267 -22.59 -1.74 -10.87
C VAL A 267 -21.10 -1.92 -10.75
N SER A 268 -20.65 -3.18 -10.73
CA SER A 268 -19.26 -3.54 -10.48
C SER A 268 -18.84 -4.69 -11.38
N TYR A 269 -17.55 -4.75 -11.65
CA TYR A 269 -16.89 -5.86 -12.35
C TYR A 269 -16.35 -6.83 -11.30
N ARG A 270 -16.90 -8.05 -11.24
CA ARG A 270 -16.43 -9.10 -10.34
C ARG A 270 -15.41 -9.99 -11.05
N LEU A 271 -14.19 -9.99 -10.53
CA LEU A 271 -13.06 -10.80 -10.98
C LEU A 271 -12.91 -12.06 -10.10
N GLU A 272 -12.72 -13.20 -10.74
CA GLU A 272 -12.39 -14.48 -10.10
C GLU A 272 -10.89 -14.58 -9.76
N PRO A 273 -10.47 -15.54 -8.91
CA PRO A 273 -9.07 -15.75 -8.59
C PRO A 273 -8.16 -15.90 -9.83
N GLY A 274 -7.03 -15.19 -9.83
CA GLY A 274 -6.00 -15.28 -10.88
C GLY A 274 -6.20 -14.34 -12.06
N ILE A 275 -7.09 -13.35 -11.93
CA ILE A 275 -7.29 -12.27 -12.89
C ILE A 275 -6.76 -10.99 -12.21
N SER A 276 -5.65 -10.44 -12.71
CA SER A 276 -4.97 -9.24 -12.19
C SER A 276 -4.80 -8.15 -13.25
#